data_AF-A0AAU0RIJ9-F1
#
_entry.id   AF-A0AAU0RIJ9-F1
#
_cell.length_a   1.000
_cell.length_b   1.000
_cell.length_c   1.000
_cell.angle_alpha   90.00
_cell.angle_beta   90.00
_cell.angle_gamma   90.00
#
_symmetry.space_group_name_H-M   'P 1'
#
loop_
_entity.id
_entity.type
_entity.pdbx_description
1 polymer ?
#
loop_
_entity_poly.entity_id
_entity_poly.type
_entity_poly.pdbx_seq_one_letter_code
_entity_poly.pdbx_strand_id
1 'polypeptide(L)'
;MRGTSIHSCLYRAQVMHHRLSPKRHQFNYQVFMFYIDLDEVDYLSRHLRFMSRNRFNLFNFRDKDHLQITDSQNTREQILAYLQQQGITTPIGRVMLLTNLCTLGYQFNPVSFYYCYDMQGHPVCSVVEVCNTFGELKPYLLNDTTRKQKGFRLYTGKYFYVSPFSDMDTQFDFDLSIPGARLDIRIDDCHKSGERFLISTLKGERKPLTDGMLLYYFFSFPLITFKVIWMIHWQALRLWLKKLPFHAKAANKHLQRDLYRPYKS
;
A
#
# COMPACT_ATOMS: atom_id res chain seq x y z
N MET A 1 -9.50 -13.06 33.41
CA MET A 1 -8.52 -12.87 32.31
C MET A 1 -8.98 -11.67 31.50
N ARG A 2 -8.32 -10.51 31.63
CA ARG A 2 -8.72 -9.29 30.92
C ARG A 2 -8.45 -9.50 29.42
N GLY A 3 -9.50 -9.53 28.62
CA GLY A 3 -9.40 -9.72 27.18
C GLY A 3 -8.57 -8.60 26.55
N THR A 4 -7.44 -8.96 25.97
CA THR A 4 -6.63 -8.05 25.15
C THR A 4 -7.48 -7.65 23.94
N SER A 5 -7.93 -6.39 23.92
CA SER A 5 -8.67 -5.87 22.76
C SER A 5 -7.71 -5.79 21.58
N ILE A 6 -7.84 -6.72 20.63
CA ILE A 6 -7.06 -6.72 19.38
C ILE A 6 -7.34 -5.43 18.59
N HIS A 7 -6.28 -4.72 18.20
CA HIS A 7 -6.37 -3.52 17.37
C HIS A 7 -6.51 -3.87 15.89
N SER A 8 -5.86 -4.95 15.46
CA SER A 8 -5.86 -5.43 14.08
C SER A 8 -7.26 -5.74 13.54
N CYS A 9 -7.49 -5.39 12.28
CA CYS A 9 -8.76 -5.60 11.61
C CYS A 9 -8.58 -5.76 10.10
N LEU A 10 -9.70 -5.94 9.41
CA LEU A 10 -9.77 -5.98 7.95
C LEU A 10 -10.61 -4.80 7.46
N TYR A 11 -10.27 -4.24 6.30
CA TYR A 11 -11.17 -3.33 5.60
C TYR A 11 -11.74 -4.02 4.37
N ARG A 12 -13.08 -4.09 4.29
CA ARG A 12 -13.77 -4.31 3.01
C ARG A 12 -13.75 -2.99 2.27
N ALA A 13 -12.97 -2.89 1.21
CA ALA A 13 -12.74 -1.64 0.54
C ALA A 13 -13.06 -1.70 -0.96
N GLN A 14 -13.33 -0.53 -1.52
CA GLN A 14 -13.48 -0.30 -2.94
C GLN A 14 -12.34 0.59 -3.40
N VAL A 15 -11.61 0.12 -4.40
CA VAL A 15 -10.67 0.94 -5.15
C VAL A 15 -11.42 1.52 -6.35
N MET A 16 -11.19 2.81 -6.61
CA MET A 16 -11.66 3.48 -7.80
C MET A 16 -10.50 4.23 -8.41
N HIS A 17 -10.32 4.06 -9.72
CA HIS A 17 -9.42 4.86 -10.53
C HIS A 17 -10.22 5.59 -11.58
N HIS A 18 -10.05 6.91 -11.64
CA HIS A 18 -10.65 7.77 -12.64
C HIS A 18 -9.54 8.55 -13.33
N ARG A 19 -9.15 8.08 -14.52
CA ARG A 19 -8.24 8.80 -15.40
C ARG A 19 -9.05 9.88 -16.12
N LEU A 20 -8.62 11.14 -15.99
CA LEU A 20 -9.25 12.31 -16.60
C LEU A 20 -8.62 12.65 -17.96
N SER A 21 -7.32 12.40 -18.11
CA SER A 21 -6.51 12.73 -19.29
C SER A 21 -5.50 11.60 -19.60
N PRO A 22 -5.11 11.36 -20.87
CA PRO A 22 -5.59 12.02 -22.10
C PRO A 22 -6.95 11.47 -22.59
N LYS A 23 -7.36 10.29 -22.09
CA LYS A 23 -8.68 9.72 -22.36
C LYS A 23 -9.36 9.41 -21.04
N ARG A 24 -10.61 9.88 -20.91
CA ARG A 24 -11.42 9.60 -19.73
C ARG A 24 -11.69 8.10 -19.63
N HIS A 25 -11.34 7.53 -18.48
CA HIS A 25 -11.60 6.14 -18.17
C HIS A 25 -11.74 5.98 -16.67
N GLN A 26 -12.82 5.33 -16.25
CA GLN A 26 -13.09 5.05 -14.85
C GLN A 26 -13.35 3.57 -14.68
N PHE A 27 -12.76 3.00 -13.63
CA PHE A 27 -13.09 1.66 -13.18
C PHE A 27 -13.03 1.59 -11.66
N ASN A 28 -13.79 0.67 -11.09
CA ASN A 28 -13.79 0.38 -9.68
C ASN A 28 -13.81 -1.12 -9.46
N TYR A 29 -13.28 -1.55 -8.33
CA TYR A 29 -13.26 -2.95 -7.93
C TYR A 29 -13.18 -3.06 -6.41
N GLN A 30 -13.72 -4.16 -5.88
CA GLN A 30 -13.66 -4.46 -4.46
C GLN A 30 -12.32 -5.12 -4.13
N VAL A 31 -11.79 -4.82 -2.95
CA VAL A 31 -10.58 -5.40 -2.38
C VAL A 31 -10.78 -5.62 -0.88
N PHE A 32 -9.90 -6.44 -0.32
CA PHE A 32 -9.72 -6.54 1.11
C PHE A 32 -8.31 -6.13 1.47
N MET A 33 -8.17 -5.26 2.47
CA MET A 33 -6.88 -4.86 3.01
C MET A 33 -6.79 -5.22 4.48
N PHE A 34 -5.63 -5.71 4.88
CA PHE A 34 -5.30 -5.97 6.26
C PHE A 34 -4.86 -4.67 6.92
N TYR A 35 -5.40 -4.35 8.08
CA TYR A 35 -4.94 -3.24 8.91
C TYR A 35 -4.43 -3.82 10.23
N ILE A 36 -3.14 -4.10 10.27
CA ILE A 36 -2.50 -4.91 11.32
C ILE A 36 -1.69 -4.01 12.23
N ASP A 37 -1.86 -4.17 13.53
CA ASP A 37 -0.90 -3.66 14.50
C ASP A 37 0.38 -4.51 14.42
N LEU A 38 1.52 -3.88 14.12
CA LEU A 38 2.77 -4.61 13.96
C LEU A 38 3.23 -5.33 15.25
N ASP A 39 2.80 -4.85 16.42
CA ASP A 39 3.07 -5.50 17.70
C ASP A 39 2.20 -6.76 17.91
N GLU A 40 1.12 -6.92 17.14
CA GLU A 40 0.20 -8.07 17.24
C GLU A 40 0.52 -9.20 16.25
N VAL A 41 1.42 -9.02 15.28
CA VAL A 41 1.65 -9.98 14.17
C VAL A 41 1.97 -11.38 14.68
N ASP A 42 2.84 -11.51 15.69
CA ASP A 42 3.20 -12.81 16.28
C ASP A 42 2.06 -13.43 17.08
N TYR A 43 1.22 -12.60 17.71
CA TYR A 43 0.02 -13.07 18.38
C TYR A 43 -0.98 -13.60 17.34
N LEU A 44 -1.27 -12.83 16.29
CA LEU A 44 -2.18 -13.22 15.20
C LEU A 44 -1.72 -14.52 14.52
N SER A 45 -0.43 -14.65 14.23
CA SER A 45 0.19 -15.85 13.63
C SER A 45 0.02 -17.12 14.48
N ARG A 46 -0.18 -16.99 15.80
CA ARG A 46 -0.42 -18.13 16.71
C ARG A 46 -1.91 -18.44 16.91
N HIS A 47 -2.81 -17.46 16.69
CA HIS A 47 -4.23 -17.57 17.04
C HIS A 47 -5.16 -17.66 15.84
N LEU A 48 -4.74 -17.22 14.66
CA LEU A 48 -5.48 -17.36 13.40
C LEU A 48 -4.94 -18.55 12.62
N ARG A 49 -5.80 -19.48 12.25
CA ARG A 49 -5.41 -20.69 11.50
C ARG A 49 -4.96 -20.37 10.09
N PHE A 50 -5.54 -19.33 9.47
CA PHE A 50 -5.30 -18.98 8.08
C PHE A 50 -4.32 -17.81 7.87
N MET A 51 -3.68 -17.34 8.94
CA MET A 51 -2.67 -16.29 8.88
C MET A 51 -1.38 -16.76 9.56
N SER A 52 -0.22 -16.50 8.95
CA SER A 52 1.07 -16.73 9.62
C SER A 52 2.11 -15.67 9.29
N ARG A 53 3.09 -15.49 10.16
CA ARG A 53 4.29 -14.68 9.91
C ARG A 53 5.43 -15.53 9.34
N ASN A 54 6.06 -15.07 8.25
CA ASN A 54 7.24 -15.64 7.60
C ASN A 54 7.19 -17.16 7.30
N ARG A 55 5.98 -17.72 7.21
CA ARG A 55 5.72 -19.13 6.89
C ARG A 55 4.60 -19.22 5.87
N PHE A 56 4.54 -20.33 5.15
CA PHE A 56 3.47 -20.57 4.19
C PHE A 56 2.14 -20.77 4.92
N ASN A 57 1.10 -20.06 4.48
CA ASN A 57 -0.29 -20.19 4.91
C ASN A 57 -1.19 -19.53 3.84
N LEU A 58 -2.52 -19.59 4.01
CA LEU A 58 -3.49 -18.94 3.16
C LEU A 58 -3.15 -17.45 2.97
N PHE A 59 -2.96 -16.75 4.09
CA PHE A 59 -2.39 -15.42 4.14
C PHE A 59 -1.09 -15.45 4.95
N ASN A 60 -0.01 -14.91 4.40
CA ASN A 60 1.25 -14.84 5.11
C ASN A 60 1.80 -13.41 5.13
N PHE A 61 2.08 -12.94 6.34
CA PHE A 61 2.80 -11.71 6.59
C PHE A 61 4.29 -12.00 6.43
N ARG A 62 4.94 -11.42 5.43
CA ARG A 62 6.37 -11.61 5.19
C ARG A 62 7.08 -10.29 5.44
N ASP A 63 7.93 -10.26 6.46
CA ASP A 63 8.67 -9.04 6.80
C ASP A 63 9.52 -8.56 5.59
N LYS A 64 10.07 -9.49 4.82
CA LYS A 64 10.84 -9.20 3.60
C LYS A 64 10.06 -8.49 2.48
N ASP A 65 8.73 -8.45 2.52
CA ASP A 65 7.92 -7.79 1.50
C ASP A 65 7.78 -6.28 1.75
N HIS A 66 8.23 -5.81 2.93
CA HIS A 66 8.18 -4.43 3.37
C HIS A 66 9.57 -3.78 3.39
N LEU A 67 9.66 -2.51 3.82
CA LEU A 67 10.92 -1.79 4.04
C LEU A 67 12.01 -2.64 4.70
N GLN A 68 13.22 -2.60 4.15
CA GLN A 68 14.43 -3.26 4.69
C GLN A 68 15.58 -2.24 4.76
N ILE A 69 15.56 -1.41 5.80
CA ILE A 69 16.55 -0.36 6.09
C ILE A 69 17.77 -0.92 6.84
N THR A 70 17.55 -1.89 7.72
CA THR A 70 18.58 -2.53 8.56
C THR A 70 18.61 -4.05 8.31
N ASP A 71 19.49 -4.77 9.01
CA ASP A 71 19.53 -6.24 8.97
C ASP A 71 18.40 -6.92 9.78
N SER A 72 17.52 -6.13 10.42
CA SER A 72 16.38 -6.66 11.17
C SER A 72 15.39 -7.38 10.26
N GLN A 73 14.88 -8.53 10.70
CA GLN A 73 13.78 -9.23 10.02
C GLN A 73 12.40 -8.87 10.61
N ASN A 74 12.28 -7.66 11.17
CA ASN A 74 11.06 -7.18 11.79
C ASN A 74 10.59 -5.86 11.16
N THR A 75 9.44 -5.89 10.51
CA THR A 75 8.83 -4.73 9.82
C THR A 75 8.66 -3.52 10.74
N ARG A 76 8.36 -3.74 12.03
CA ARG A 76 8.23 -2.66 13.03
C ARG A 76 9.58 -1.99 13.28
N GLU A 77 10.63 -2.76 13.45
CA GLU A 77 11.99 -2.21 13.65
C GLU A 77 12.46 -1.47 12.39
N GLN A 78 12.13 -2.00 11.21
CA GLN A 78 12.47 -1.38 9.93
C GLN A 78 11.83 -0.01 9.74
N ILE A 79 10.52 0.11 10.02
CA ILE A 79 9.83 1.39 9.92
C ILE A 79 10.31 2.39 10.99
N LEU A 80 10.63 1.94 12.20
CA LEU A 80 11.19 2.82 13.23
C LEU A 80 12.59 3.33 12.84
N ALA A 81 13.44 2.48 12.28
CA ALA A 81 14.74 2.88 11.75
C ALA A 81 14.60 3.90 10.62
N TYR A 82 13.64 3.70 9.70
CA TYR A 82 13.30 4.67 8.66
C TYR A 82 12.90 6.02 9.28
N LEU A 83 11.98 6.03 10.24
CA LEU A 83 11.50 7.26 10.87
C LEU A 83 12.63 8.02 11.58
N GLN A 84 13.53 7.32 12.26
CA GLN A 84 14.71 7.91 12.89
C GLN A 84 15.64 8.55 11.85
N GLN A 85 15.90 7.88 10.72
CA GLN A 85 16.69 8.45 9.62
C GLN A 85 16.06 9.69 9.00
N GLN A 86 14.72 9.79 9.01
CA GLN A 86 13.98 10.97 8.56
C GLN A 86 13.85 12.06 9.63
N GLY A 87 14.50 11.91 10.79
CA GLY A 87 14.52 12.92 11.86
C GLY A 87 13.28 12.96 12.74
N ILE A 88 12.43 11.92 12.72
CA ILE A 88 11.30 11.82 13.66
C ILE A 88 11.84 11.37 15.03
N THR A 89 11.78 12.28 16.00
CA THR A 89 12.29 12.05 17.37
C THR A 89 11.21 11.67 18.37
N THR A 90 9.93 11.86 18.02
CA THR A 90 8.80 11.50 18.88
C THR A 90 8.76 9.97 19.10
N PRO A 91 8.69 9.49 20.35
CA PRO A 91 8.55 8.06 20.63
C PRO A 91 7.26 7.48 20.04
N ILE A 92 7.40 6.42 19.24
CA ILE A 92 6.28 5.72 18.61
C ILE A 92 5.87 4.53 19.49
N GLY A 93 4.64 4.60 20.02
CA GLY A 93 4.06 3.55 20.85
C GLY A 93 3.47 2.41 20.01
N ARG A 94 2.81 2.75 18.90
CA ARG A 94 2.11 1.77 18.04
C ARG A 94 2.29 2.09 16.57
N VAL A 95 2.42 1.05 15.75
CA VAL A 95 2.43 1.17 14.29
C VAL A 95 1.35 0.28 13.69
N MET A 96 0.37 0.90 13.03
CA MET A 96 -0.65 0.19 12.27
C MET A 96 -0.28 0.17 10.79
N LEU A 97 -0.30 -1.00 10.17
CA LEU A 97 0.03 -1.21 8.77
C LEU A 97 -1.21 -1.62 7.97
N LEU A 98 -1.63 -0.78 7.03
CA LEU A 98 -2.62 -1.10 6.02
C LEU A 98 -1.93 -1.69 4.78
N THR A 99 -2.14 -2.96 4.48
CA THR A 99 -1.41 -3.66 3.41
C THR A 99 -2.17 -4.89 2.89
N ASN A 100 -1.72 -5.44 1.77
CA ASN A 100 -2.10 -6.78 1.33
C ASN A 100 -1.05 -7.81 1.76
N LEU A 101 -1.50 -8.89 2.38
CA LEU A 101 -0.65 -10.03 2.68
C LEU A 101 -0.47 -10.93 1.46
N CYS A 102 0.63 -11.66 1.46
CA CYS A 102 0.89 -12.69 0.47
C CYS A 102 -0.18 -13.78 0.59
N THR A 103 -0.82 -14.12 -0.52
CA THR A 103 -1.92 -15.09 -0.57
C THR A 103 -1.46 -16.34 -1.30
N LEU A 104 -1.48 -17.51 -0.64
CA LEU A 104 -0.97 -18.78 -1.18
C LEU A 104 0.44 -18.68 -1.79
N GLY A 105 1.32 -17.85 -1.20
CA GLY A 105 2.69 -17.65 -1.69
C GLY A 105 2.83 -16.60 -2.80
N TYR A 106 1.73 -16.11 -3.37
CA TYR A 106 1.73 -15.03 -4.36
C TYR A 106 1.58 -13.66 -3.68
N GLN A 107 2.50 -12.74 -3.97
CA GLN A 107 2.51 -11.39 -3.43
C GLN A 107 2.08 -10.38 -4.48
N PHE A 108 1.00 -9.66 -4.17
CA PHE A 108 0.54 -8.52 -4.95
C PHE A 108 0.10 -7.41 -4.00
N ASN A 109 1.02 -6.48 -3.75
CA ASN A 109 0.81 -5.36 -2.83
C ASN A 109 1.39 -4.09 -3.46
N PRO A 110 0.58 -3.30 -4.20
CA PRO A 110 1.07 -2.12 -4.89
C PRO A 110 1.38 -0.95 -3.95
N VAL A 111 0.75 -0.93 -2.76
CA VAL A 111 0.96 0.14 -1.77
C VAL A 111 0.65 -0.35 -0.36
N SER A 112 1.50 0.03 0.60
CA SER A 112 1.23 -0.10 2.03
C SER A 112 1.18 1.26 2.70
N PHE A 113 0.38 1.40 3.76
CA PHE A 113 0.28 2.63 4.55
C PHE A 113 0.59 2.32 6.01
N TYR A 114 1.69 2.86 6.52
CA TYR A 114 2.00 2.85 7.94
C TYR A 114 1.34 4.08 8.59
N TYR A 115 0.68 3.88 9.73
CA TYR A 115 0.18 4.92 10.60
C TYR A 115 0.85 4.76 11.96
N CYS A 116 1.63 5.75 12.35
CA CYS A 116 2.43 5.73 13.57
C CYS A 116 1.76 6.59 14.63
N TYR A 117 1.62 6.03 15.83
CA TYR A 117 0.97 6.68 16.96
C TYR A 117 1.96 6.81 18.13
N ASP A 118 1.86 7.91 18.88
CA ASP A 118 2.64 8.11 20.10
C ASP A 118 2.18 7.15 21.22
N MET A 119 2.82 7.26 22.39
CA MET A 119 2.50 6.46 23.57
C MET A 119 1.09 6.76 24.13
N GLN A 120 0.51 7.91 23.78
CA GLN A 120 -0.84 8.32 24.17
C GLN A 120 -1.91 7.93 23.13
N GLY A 121 -1.49 7.36 21.99
CA GLY A 121 -2.36 6.95 20.90
C GLY A 121 -2.70 8.07 19.91
N HIS A 122 -2.06 9.23 19.97
CA HIS A 122 -2.23 10.28 18.97
C HIS A 122 -1.41 9.99 17.71
N PRO A 123 -1.92 10.29 16.51
CA PRO A 123 -1.18 10.05 15.28
C PRO A 123 -0.01 11.04 15.13
N VAL A 124 1.19 10.51 14.95
CA VAL A 124 2.44 11.27 14.77
C VAL A 124 2.76 11.47 13.30
N CYS A 125 2.77 10.39 12.53
CA CYS A 125 3.08 10.41 11.11
C CYS A 125 2.44 9.24 10.36
N SER A 126 2.46 9.30 9.04
CA SER A 126 2.14 8.18 8.16
C SER A 126 3.25 8.01 7.11
N VAL A 127 3.54 6.77 6.73
CA VAL A 127 4.47 6.47 5.64
C VAL A 127 3.73 5.68 4.59
N VAL A 128 3.75 6.18 3.35
CA VAL A 128 3.18 5.46 2.20
C VAL A 128 4.31 4.74 1.49
N GLU A 129 4.30 3.42 1.55
CA GLU A 129 5.23 2.54 0.85
C GLU A 129 4.63 2.19 -0.50
N VAL A 130 5.08 2.83 -1.57
CA VAL A 130 4.61 2.55 -2.93
C VAL A 130 5.56 1.56 -3.57
N CYS A 131 5.01 0.44 -4.04
CA CYS A 131 5.75 -0.62 -4.73
C CYS A 131 5.39 -0.61 -6.22
N ASN A 132 6.35 -0.95 -7.07
CA ASN A 132 6.06 -1.17 -8.49
C ASN A 132 6.15 -2.64 -8.89
N THR A 133 5.73 -2.96 -10.12
CA THR A 133 5.73 -4.33 -10.65
C THR A 133 7.14 -4.91 -10.87
N PHE A 134 8.19 -4.12 -10.67
CA PHE A 134 9.60 -4.53 -10.76
C PHE A 134 10.20 -4.83 -9.37
N GLY A 135 9.40 -4.74 -8.30
CA GLY A 135 9.86 -4.99 -6.93
C GLY A 135 10.63 -3.83 -6.30
N GLU A 136 10.66 -2.67 -6.95
CA GLU A 136 11.20 -1.44 -6.36
C GLU A 136 10.17 -0.85 -5.41
N LEU A 137 10.66 -0.14 -4.40
CA LEU A 137 9.87 0.44 -3.33
C LEU A 137 10.32 1.86 -3.07
N LYS A 138 9.37 2.78 -2.92
CA LYS A 138 9.63 4.15 -2.48
C LYS A 138 8.71 4.55 -1.32
N PRO A 139 9.27 4.93 -0.15
CA PRO A 139 8.49 5.47 0.95
C PRO A 139 8.27 6.98 0.78
N TYR A 140 7.07 7.45 1.12
CA TYR A 140 6.71 8.86 1.22
C TYR A 140 6.28 9.16 2.66
N LEU A 141 6.99 10.05 3.34
CA LEU A 141 6.72 10.42 4.73
C LEU A 141 5.74 11.59 4.81
N LEU A 142 4.63 11.39 5.52
CA LEU A 142 3.70 12.42 5.94
C LEU A 142 3.85 12.64 7.46
N ASN A 143 4.43 13.77 7.86
CA ASN A 143 4.71 14.10 9.26
C ASN A 143 3.83 15.26 9.75
N ASP A 144 4.19 15.87 10.89
CA ASP A 144 3.45 16.97 11.51
C ASP A 144 3.20 18.17 10.57
N THR A 145 4.17 18.51 9.71
CA THR A 145 4.00 19.60 8.71
C THR A 145 2.93 19.32 7.66
N THR A 146 2.57 18.05 7.49
CA THR A 146 1.53 17.58 6.56
C THR A 146 0.24 17.19 7.29
N ARG A 147 0.17 17.43 8.60
CA ARG A 147 -0.96 17.04 9.44
C ARG A 147 -2.19 17.90 9.13
N LYS A 148 -3.35 17.26 9.11
CA LYS A 148 -4.67 17.91 9.04
C LYS A 148 -5.54 17.42 10.19
N GLN A 149 -6.64 18.14 10.47
CA GLN A 149 -7.59 17.78 11.52
C GLN A 149 -8.04 16.30 11.47
N LYS A 150 -8.21 15.74 10.27
CA LYS A 150 -8.73 14.37 10.07
C LYS A 150 -7.69 13.35 9.58
N GLY A 151 -6.41 13.72 9.48
CA GLY A 151 -5.44 12.89 8.79
C GLY A 151 -4.16 13.60 8.38
N PHE A 152 -3.63 13.23 7.22
CA PHE A 152 -2.42 13.78 6.64
C PHE A 152 -2.64 14.12 5.16
N ARG A 153 -1.99 15.18 4.68
CA ARG A 153 -2.00 15.51 3.25
C ARG A 153 -0.63 16.00 2.78
N LEU A 154 -0.09 15.35 1.76
CA LEU A 154 1.22 15.67 1.20
C LEU A 154 1.10 15.83 -0.31
N TYR A 155 1.58 16.97 -0.82
CA TYR A 155 1.81 17.19 -2.23
C TYR A 155 3.31 17.06 -2.52
N THR A 156 3.73 16.07 -3.30
CA THR A 156 5.16 15.79 -3.50
C THR A 156 5.46 15.17 -4.86
N GLY A 157 6.71 15.31 -5.30
CA GLY A 157 7.17 14.76 -6.58
C GLY A 157 7.13 13.24 -6.56
N LYS A 158 6.50 12.65 -7.58
CA LYS A 158 6.39 11.20 -7.74
C LYS A 158 7.78 10.58 -7.89
N TYR A 159 8.53 10.98 -8.91
CA TYR A 159 9.89 10.48 -9.22
C TYR A 159 10.02 8.96 -9.04
N PHE A 160 8.97 8.22 -9.37
CA PHE A 160 8.88 6.78 -9.18
C PHE A 160 8.05 6.14 -10.30
N TYR A 161 8.67 5.18 -10.98
CA TYR A 161 8.04 4.47 -12.08
C TYR A 161 7.09 3.40 -11.53
N VAL A 162 5.80 3.72 -11.50
CA VAL A 162 4.75 2.80 -11.03
C VAL A 162 4.00 2.12 -12.17
N SER A 163 4.11 2.63 -13.41
CA SER A 163 3.40 2.11 -14.57
C SER A 163 4.07 2.53 -15.88
N PRO A 164 4.08 1.67 -16.92
CA PRO A 164 4.53 2.03 -18.27
C PRO A 164 3.68 3.09 -18.97
N PHE A 165 2.54 3.46 -18.39
CA PHE A 165 1.61 4.46 -18.91
C PHE A 165 1.49 5.71 -18.02
N SER A 166 2.46 5.91 -17.13
CA SER A 166 2.57 7.09 -16.27
C SER A 166 3.84 7.85 -16.60
N ASP A 167 3.69 9.14 -16.86
CA ASP A 167 4.83 10.05 -16.91
C ASP A 167 5.53 10.09 -15.54
N MET A 168 6.85 10.21 -15.54
CA MET A 168 7.66 10.19 -14.31
C MET A 168 7.82 11.59 -13.71
N ASP A 169 7.61 12.64 -14.51
CA ASP A 169 7.68 14.03 -14.09
C ASP A 169 6.33 14.56 -13.58
N THR A 170 5.74 13.84 -12.63
CA THR A 170 4.42 14.14 -12.06
C THR A 170 4.48 14.30 -10.55
N GLN A 171 3.39 14.78 -9.98
CA GLN A 171 3.22 15.02 -8.55
C GLN A 171 2.16 14.07 -8.00
N PHE A 172 2.31 13.66 -6.75
CA PHE A 172 1.27 12.98 -5.97
C PHE A 172 0.63 13.98 -5.00
N ASP A 173 -0.70 14.01 -4.95
CA ASP A 173 -1.51 14.63 -3.89
C ASP A 173 -2.09 13.50 -3.02
N PHE A 174 -1.37 13.16 -1.96
CA PHE A 174 -1.82 12.19 -0.96
C PHE A 174 -2.78 12.86 0.02
N ASP A 175 -3.98 12.34 0.20
CA ASP A 175 -4.95 12.75 1.22
C ASP A 175 -5.40 11.49 2.00
N LEU A 176 -4.84 11.32 3.19
CA LEU A 176 -4.98 10.11 4.01
C LEU A 176 -5.76 10.45 5.28
N SER A 177 -6.97 9.93 5.41
CA SER A 177 -7.69 10.00 6.70
C SER A 177 -7.09 9.02 7.71
N ILE A 178 -7.20 9.32 9.01
CA ILE A 178 -6.87 8.34 10.05
C ILE A 178 -7.89 7.18 10.00
N PRO A 179 -7.46 5.93 9.80
CA PRO A 179 -8.37 4.80 9.71
C PRO A 179 -9.06 4.51 11.05
N GLY A 180 -10.39 4.34 11.01
CA GLY A 180 -11.21 4.03 12.19
C GLY A 180 -12.32 3.05 11.86
N ALA A 181 -13.58 3.45 12.00
CA ALA A 181 -14.70 2.64 11.51
C ALA A 181 -14.75 2.59 9.97
N ARG A 182 -14.27 3.66 9.34
CA ARG A 182 -14.15 3.81 7.89
C ARG A 182 -12.71 4.06 7.50
N LEU A 183 -12.37 3.61 6.31
CA LEU A 183 -11.14 3.90 5.59
C LEU A 183 -11.46 4.91 4.48
N ASP A 184 -10.69 5.98 4.37
CA ASP A 184 -10.77 6.94 3.26
C ASP A 184 -9.37 7.46 2.92
N ILE A 185 -8.86 6.95 1.82
CA ILE A 185 -7.55 7.30 1.26
C ILE A 185 -7.77 7.78 -0.17
N ARG A 186 -7.13 8.88 -0.52
CA ARG A 186 -7.08 9.40 -1.88
C ARG A 186 -5.64 9.72 -2.26
N ILE A 187 -5.28 9.35 -3.48
CA ILE A 187 -3.98 9.62 -4.08
C ILE A 187 -4.27 10.07 -5.51
N ASP A 188 -4.05 11.35 -5.79
CA ASP A 188 -4.20 11.87 -7.14
C ASP A 188 -2.82 12.03 -7.79
N ASP A 189 -2.70 11.66 -9.06
CA ASP A 189 -1.58 12.06 -9.89
C ASP A 189 -1.90 13.40 -10.58
N CYS A 190 -1.00 14.36 -10.39
CA CYS A 190 -1.09 15.70 -10.95
C CYS A 190 0.10 15.97 -11.89
N HIS A 191 -0.15 16.73 -12.95
CA HIS A 191 0.91 17.35 -13.73
C HIS A 191 1.65 18.40 -12.89
N LYS A 192 2.86 18.80 -13.30
CA LYS A 192 3.58 19.92 -12.66
C LYS A 192 2.79 21.23 -12.65
N SER A 193 1.89 21.43 -13.61
CA SER A 193 0.95 22.56 -13.66
C SER A 193 -0.10 22.53 -12.54
N GLY A 194 -0.21 21.42 -11.80
CA GLY A 194 -1.22 21.21 -10.74
C GLY A 194 -2.51 20.54 -11.24
N GLU A 195 -2.66 20.32 -12.55
CA GLU A 195 -3.84 19.67 -13.11
C GLU A 195 -3.84 18.16 -12.81
N ARG A 196 -4.94 17.66 -12.24
CA ARG A 196 -5.14 16.24 -11.95
C ARG A 196 -5.44 15.46 -13.22
N PHE A 197 -4.72 14.38 -13.46
CA PHE A 197 -5.00 13.50 -14.59
C PHE A 197 -5.41 12.08 -14.19
N LEU A 198 -5.15 11.66 -12.94
CA LEU A 198 -5.61 10.40 -12.39
C LEU A 198 -6.04 10.60 -10.94
N ILE A 199 -7.25 10.17 -10.61
CA ILE A 199 -7.78 10.15 -9.25
C ILE A 199 -7.84 8.69 -8.81
N SER A 200 -7.20 8.37 -7.69
CA SER A 200 -7.27 7.04 -7.08
C SER A 200 -7.84 7.16 -5.68
N THR A 201 -8.91 6.42 -5.38
CA THR A 201 -9.51 6.39 -4.04
C THR A 201 -9.61 4.97 -3.54
N LEU A 202 -9.39 4.80 -2.23
CA LEU A 202 -9.57 3.56 -1.50
C LEU A 202 -10.48 3.87 -0.31
N LYS A 203 -11.71 3.37 -0.37
CA LYS A 203 -12.71 3.58 0.68
C LYS A 203 -13.23 2.27 1.21
N GLY A 204 -13.35 2.13 2.52
CA GLY A 204 -13.77 0.85 3.09
C GLY A 204 -14.37 0.92 4.47
N GLU A 205 -14.91 -0.22 4.90
CA GLU A 205 -15.51 -0.40 6.22
C GLU A 205 -14.71 -1.41 7.03
N ARG A 206 -14.52 -1.12 8.31
CA ARG A 206 -13.86 -2.01 9.24
C ARG A 206 -14.68 -3.30 9.42
N LYS A 207 -13.97 -4.43 9.40
CA LYS A 207 -14.48 -5.77 9.66
C LYS A 207 -13.54 -6.48 10.64
N PRO A 208 -14.04 -7.38 11.48
CA PRO A 208 -13.21 -8.10 12.43
C PRO A 208 -12.22 -9.02 11.69
N LEU A 209 -11.03 -9.19 12.27
CA LEU A 209 -10.02 -10.12 11.79
C LEU A 209 -10.23 -11.47 12.48
N THR A 210 -10.94 -12.39 11.81
CA THR A 210 -11.24 -13.75 12.30
C THR A 210 -11.05 -14.77 11.20
N ASP A 211 -10.82 -16.04 11.55
CA ASP A 211 -10.66 -17.13 10.58
C ASP A 211 -11.85 -17.27 9.63
N GLY A 212 -13.08 -17.14 10.13
CA GLY A 212 -14.28 -17.18 9.29
C GLY A 212 -14.31 -16.04 8.27
N MET A 213 -13.85 -14.85 8.66
CA MET A 213 -13.80 -13.71 7.77
C MET A 213 -12.66 -13.82 6.75
N LEU A 214 -11.50 -14.37 7.15
CA LEU A 214 -10.40 -14.70 6.24
C LEU A 214 -10.82 -15.70 5.17
N LEU A 215 -11.52 -16.77 5.53
CA LEU A 215 -12.05 -17.74 4.56
C LEU A 215 -13.09 -17.12 3.64
N TYR A 216 -14.06 -16.38 4.20
CA TYR A 216 -15.06 -15.68 3.41
C TYR A 216 -14.42 -14.79 2.35
N TYR A 217 -13.35 -14.06 2.71
CA TYR A 217 -12.61 -13.24 1.75
C TYR A 217 -11.81 -14.06 0.75
N PHE A 218 -11.12 -15.10 1.22
CA PHE A 218 -10.37 -15.96 0.33
C PHE A 218 -11.25 -16.56 -0.76
N PHE A 219 -12.52 -16.89 -0.49
CA PHE A 219 -13.44 -17.43 -1.51
C PHE A 219 -14.23 -16.37 -2.29
N SER A 220 -14.42 -15.17 -1.74
CA SER A 220 -15.17 -14.10 -2.42
C SER A 220 -14.39 -13.43 -3.56
N PHE A 221 -13.06 -13.57 -3.60
CA PHE A 221 -12.14 -12.85 -4.51
C PHE A 221 -11.29 -13.65 -5.52
N PRO A 222 -11.17 -15.01 -5.52
CA PRO A 222 -10.34 -15.72 -6.50
C PRO A 222 -10.85 -15.57 -7.94
N LEU A 223 -12.17 -15.47 -8.10
CA LEU A 223 -12.77 -15.15 -9.40
C LEU A 223 -12.31 -13.78 -9.92
N ILE A 224 -11.86 -12.87 -9.05
CA ILE A 224 -11.30 -11.57 -9.43
C ILE A 224 -9.81 -11.70 -9.76
N THR A 225 -8.98 -12.44 -9.02
CA THR A 225 -7.55 -12.58 -9.37
C THR A 225 -7.36 -13.31 -10.69
N PHE A 226 -8.08 -14.41 -10.93
CA PHE A 226 -8.07 -15.07 -12.25
C PHE A 226 -8.63 -14.16 -13.34
N LYS A 227 -9.75 -13.45 -13.09
CA LYS A 227 -10.34 -12.52 -14.07
C LYS A 227 -9.46 -11.30 -14.32
N VAL A 228 -8.73 -10.79 -13.34
CA VAL A 228 -7.81 -9.65 -13.45
C VAL A 228 -6.54 -10.07 -14.16
N ILE A 229 -5.93 -11.21 -13.81
CA ILE A 229 -4.79 -11.75 -14.57
C ILE A 229 -5.25 -12.01 -16.02
N TRP A 230 -6.38 -12.67 -16.23
CA TRP A 230 -6.94 -12.90 -17.56
C TRP A 230 -7.25 -11.58 -18.29
N MET A 231 -7.86 -10.58 -17.64
CA MET A 231 -8.14 -9.27 -18.23
C MET A 231 -6.86 -8.49 -18.54
N ILE A 232 -5.82 -8.57 -17.70
CA ILE A 232 -4.53 -7.91 -17.94
C ILE A 232 -3.86 -8.56 -19.15
N HIS A 233 -3.84 -9.89 -19.22
CA HIS A 233 -3.28 -10.61 -20.37
C HIS A 233 -4.11 -10.36 -21.64
N TRP A 234 -5.44 -10.32 -21.54
CA TRP A 234 -6.35 -10.02 -22.64
C TRP A 234 -6.20 -8.58 -23.13
N GLN A 235 -6.06 -7.61 -22.23
CA GLN A 235 -5.80 -6.22 -22.60
C GLN A 235 -4.40 -6.05 -23.18
N ALA A 236 -3.37 -6.69 -22.61
CA ALA A 236 -2.03 -6.69 -23.18
C ALA A 236 -2.02 -7.28 -24.60
N LEU A 237 -2.73 -8.39 -24.83
CA LEU A 237 -2.91 -8.99 -26.15
C LEU A 237 -3.66 -8.06 -27.12
N ARG A 238 -4.75 -7.40 -26.68
CA ARG A 238 -5.47 -6.40 -27.49
C ARG A 238 -4.62 -5.19 -27.84
N LEU A 239 -3.77 -4.72 -26.92
CA LEU A 239 -2.86 -3.60 -27.15
C LEU A 239 -1.72 -3.99 -28.09
N TRP A 240 -1.21 -5.22 -27.97
CA TRP A 240 -0.22 -5.82 -28.87
C TRP A 240 -0.78 -5.97 -30.30
N LEU A 241 -1.99 -6.51 -30.44
CA LEU A 241 -2.72 -6.57 -31.72
C LEU A 241 -2.99 -5.18 -32.31
N LYS A 242 -3.05 -4.13 -31.48
CA LYS A 242 -3.23 -2.73 -31.89
C LYS A 242 -1.92 -1.95 -32.12
N LYS A 243 -0.75 -2.59 -32.06
CA LYS A 243 0.58 -2.00 -32.36
C LYS A 243 0.88 -0.68 -31.62
N LEU A 244 0.51 -0.57 -30.34
CA LEU A 244 0.86 0.61 -29.55
C LEU A 244 2.38 0.63 -29.22
N PRO A 245 3.04 1.80 -29.27
CA PRO A 245 4.46 1.92 -28.96
C PRO A 245 4.72 1.61 -27.49
N PHE A 246 5.67 0.70 -27.25
CA PHE A 246 6.11 0.25 -25.93
C PHE A 246 7.24 1.15 -25.42
N HIS A 247 7.07 1.77 -24.25
CA HIS A 247 8.12 2.58 -23.62
C HIS A 247 8.91 1.74 -22.62
N ALA A 248 10.11 1.34 -23.02
CA ALA A 248 11.01 0.55 -22.19
C ALA A 248 11.51 1.35 -20.98
N LYS A 249 11.51 0.71 -19.80
CA LYS A 249 12.01 1.26 -18.52
C LYS A 249 13.43 1.83 -18.62
N ALA A 250 14.26 1.27 -19.51
CA ALA A 250 15.63 1.71 -19.73
C ALA A 250 15.75 3.15 -20.28
N ALA A 251 14.68 3.74 -20.83
CA ALA A 251 14.76 5.03 -21.51
C ALA A 251 15.04 6.22 -20.57
N ASN A 252 14.66 6.15 -19.29
CA ASN A 252 14.65 7.32 -18.40
C ASN A 252 15.17 7.02 -16.97
N LYS A 253 16.26 6.25 -16.84
CA LYS A 253 16.85 5.89 -15.53
C LYS A 253 17.21 7.08 -14.63
N HIS A 254 17.58 8.23 -15.22
CA HIS A 254 18.08 9.41 -14.50
C HIS A 254 17.02 10.15 -13.66
N LEU A 255 15.73 9.85 -13.85
CA LEU A 255 14.61 10.48 -13.13
C LEU A 255 14.19 9.70 -11.87
N GLN A 256 14.76 8.53 -11.64
CA GLN A 256 14.47 7.70 -10.47
C GLN A 256 15.35 8.14 -9.29
N ARG A 257 14.71 8.62 -8.22
CA ARG A 257 15.41 9.10 -7.00
C ARG A 257 14.85 8.41 -5.77
N ASP A 258 15.74 8.13 -4.82
CA ASP A 258 15.44 7.59 -3.49
C ASP A 258 14.73 6.23 -3.51
N LEU A 259 15.20 5.32 -4.37
CA LEU A 259 14.65 3.97 -4.51
C LEU A 259 15.28 2.98 -3.53
N TYR A 260 14.44 2.15 -2.92
CA TYR A 260 14.87 0.93 -2.27
C TYR A 260 14.71 -0.26 -3.24
N ARG A 261 15.70 -1.15 -3.27
CA ARG A 261 15.81 -2.30 -4.19
C ARG A 261 15.77 -1.93 -5.69
N PRO A 262 16.69 -1.08 -6.19
CA PRO A 262 16.68 -0.70 -7.60
C PRO A 262 16.85 -1.93 -8.50
N TYR A 263 16.07 -2.00 -9.59
CA TYR A 263 16.16 -3.07 -10.56
C TYR A 263 17.55 -3.08 -11.21
N LYS A 264 18.31 -4.15 -10.99
CA LYS A 264 19.57 -4.39 -11.71
C LYS A 264 19.20 -4.84 -13.12
N SER A 265 19.59 -4.04 -14.12
CA SER A 265 19.42 -4.37 -15.54
C SER A 265 20.18 -5.61 -15.94
#